data_AF-A0A1I7U832-F1
#
_entry.id   AF-A0A1I7U832-F1
#
_cell.length_a   1.000
_cell.length_b   1.000
_cell.length_c   1.000
_cell.angle_alpha   90.00
_cell.angle_beta   90.00
_cell.angle_gamma   90.00
#
_symmetry.space_group_name_H-M   'P 1'
#
loop_
_entity.id
_entity.type
_entity.pdbx_description
1 polymer ?
#
loop_
_entity_poly.entity_id
_entity_poly.type
_entity_poly.pdbx_seq_one_letter_code
_entity_poly.pdbx_strand_id
1 'polypeptide(L)'
;MESSFQRKLNAQNEKFAEELRKMKEKRRRLNEEAEEEMRQFRKESAMRIQIFLNCLHLKLRWEEQENEWSDWLKCSRDPVIKVKIKLMEFEENRRNEDDEEEMKSEVMFLHKNIQISYDKLVDNFEKLVMLSEKYEDKLFLKIIQKSISTVATKLCILMDELDDFEVELTLLI
;
A
#
# COMPACT_ATOMS: atom_id res chain seq x y z
N MET A 1 24.92 69.60 61.17
CA MET A 1 23.80 68.62 61.15
C MET A 1 23.62 68.05 59.74
N GLU A 2 23.77 68.86 58.68
CA GLU A 2 23.90 68.48 57.26
C GLU A 2 24.69 67.20 56.96
N SER A 3 25.89 67.05 57.55
CA SER A 3 26.80 65.95 57.20
C SER A 3 26.28 64.55 57.57
N SER A 4 25.44 64.40 58.60
CA SER A 4 24.93 63.08 59.01
C SER A 4 23.67 62.68 58.24
N PHE A 5 22.85 63.66 57.85
CA PHE A 5 21.69 63.47 57.00
C PHE A 5 22.11 63.05 55.58
N GLN A 6 23.09 63.75 55.00
CA GLN A 6 23.60 63.44 53.65
C GLN A 6 24.23 62.03 53.58
N ARG A 7 24.94 61.60 54.63
CA ARG A 7 25.48 60.23 54.70
C ARG A 7 24.39 59.17 54.78
N LYS A 8 23.34 59.40 55.57
CA LYS A 8 22.19 58.48 55.68
C LYS A 8 21.43 58.38 54.35
N LEU A 9 21.23 59.51 53.67
CA LEU A 9 20.58 59.55 52.36
C LEU A 9 21.37 58.78 51.30
N ASN A 10 22.70 58.97 51.25
CA ASN A 10 23.56 58.24 50.32
C ASN A 10 23.57 56.72 50.61
N ALA A 11 23.66 56.32 51.88
CA ALA A 11 23.61 54.91 52.26
C ALA A 11 22.26 54.26 51.90
N GLN A 12 21.16 55.01 52.01
CA GLN A 12 19.83 54.55 51.63
C GLN A 12 19.68 54.41 50.11
N ASN A 13 20.22 55.37 49.35
CA ASN A 13 20.27 55.31 47.89
C ASN A 13 21.11 54.14 47.37
N GLU A 14 22.26 53.86 47.97
CA GLU A 14 23.08 52.68 47.63
C GLU A 14 22.31 51.38 47.89
N LYS A 15 21.61 51.30 49.03
CA LYS A 15 20.82 50.12 49.37
C LYS A 15 19.65 49.91 48.40
N PHE A 16 18.93 50.98 48.04
CA PHE A 16 17.89 50.92 47.02
C PHE A 16 18.44 50.55 45.64
N ALA A 17 19.58 51.11 45.24
CA ALA A 17 20.22 50.78 43.96
C ALA A 17 20.60 49.30 43.89
N GLU A 18 21.13 48.75 44.98
CA GLU A 18 21.49 47.33 45.05
C GLU A 18 20.27 46.40 45.06
N GLU A 19 19.20 46.77 45.77
CA GLU A 19 17.92 46.04 45.72
C GLU A 19 17.30 46.07 44.32
N LEU A 20 17.33 47.23 43.66
CA LEU A 20 16.85 47.38 42.28
C LEU A 20 17.67 46.53 41.31
N ARG A 21 18.99 46.47 41.50
CA ARG A 21 19.91 45.63 40.70
C ARG A 21 19.59 44.15 40.87
N LYS A 22 19.41 43.69 42.11
CA LYS A 22 19.02 42.30 42.42
C LYS A 22 17.65 41.95 41.84
N MET A 23 16.68 42.86 41.89
CA MET A 23 15.35 42.63 41.32
C MET A 23 15.43 42.51 39.79
N LYS A 24 16.18 43.39 39.12
CA LYS A 24 16.40 43.33 37.67
C LYS A 24 17.09 42.02 37.25
N GLU A 25 18.12 41.61 37.97
CA GLU A 25 18.84 40.36 37.71
C GLU A 25 17.93 39.14 37.90
N LYS A 26 17.14 39.10 38.99
CA LYS A 26 16.17 38.02 39.21
C LYS A 26 15.12 37.96 38.10
N ARG A 27 14.59 39.11 37.68
CA ARG A 27 13.62 39.18 36.57
C ARG A 27 14.24 38.69 35.26
N ARG A 28 15.50 39.06 34.97
CA ARG A 28 16.22 38.61 33.78
C ARG A 28 16.36 37.08 33.77
N ARG A 29 16.84 36.49 34.86
CA ARG A 29 17.00 35.03 34.98
C ARG A 29 15.69 34.28 34.79
N LEU A 30 14.62 34.73 35.45
CA LEU A 30 13.30 34.11 35.30
C LEU A 30 12.78 34.19 33.86
N ASN A 31 13.07 35.28 33.15
CA ASN A 31 12.66 35.43 31.76
C ASN A 31 13.48 34.53 30.81
N GLU A 32 14.79 34.41 31.06
CA GLU A 32 15.67 33.50 30.32
C GLU A 32 15.27 32.03 30.52
N GLU A 33 14.96 31.63 31.75
CA GLU A 33 14.47 30.29 32.10
C GLU A 33 13.13 29.99 31.41
N ALA A 34 12.16 30.91 31.49
CA ALA A 34 10.85 30.73 30.85
C ALA A 34 10.95 30.67 29.32
N GLU A 35 11.83 31.46 28.70
CA GLU A 35 12.09 31.38 27.26
C GLU A 35 12.69 30.04 26.86
N GLU A 36 13.61 29.51 27.67
CA GLU A 36 14.23 28.20 27.42
C GLU A 36 13.22 27.05 27.56
N GLU A 37 12.39 27.07 28.60
CA GLU A 37 11.29 26.12 28.75
C GLU A 37 10.33 26.17 27.56
N MET A 38 9.98 27.38 27.09
CA MET A 38 9.10 27.54 25.94
C MET A 38 9.75 27.03 24.64
N ARG A 39 11.06 27.21 24.48
CA ARG A 39 11.81 26.65 23.33
C ARG A 39 11.81 25.13 23.38
N GLN A 40 12.07 24.53 24.54
CA GLN A 40 12.06 23.07 24.73
C GLN A 40 10.67 22.49 24.47
N PHE A 41 9.63 23.09 25.05
CA PHE A 41 8.24 22.67 24.83
C PHE A 41 7.85 22.68 23.35
N ARG A 42 8.21 23.75 22.61
CA ARG A 42 7.95 23.82 21.16
C ARG A 42 8.67 22.73 20.40
N LYS A 43 9.95 22.47 20.73
CA LYS A 43 10.75 21.42 20.10
C LYS A 43 10.16 20.04 20.33
N GLU A 44 9.80 19.73 21.57
CA GLU A 44 9.17 18.45 21.93
C GLU A 44 7.80 18.29 21.26
N SER A 45 6.97 19.33 21.31
CA SER A 45 5.65 19.33 20.68
C SER A 45 5.75 19.09 19.17
N ALA A 46 6.66 19.79 18.49
CA ALA A 46 6.93 19.59 17.07
C ALA A 46 7.38 18.15 16.77
N MET A 47 8.28 17.58 17.58
CA MET A 47 8.73 16.20 17.41
C MET A 47 7.60 15.18 17.59
N ARG A 48 6.75 15.36 18.61
CA ARG A 48 5.59 14.49 18.85
C ARG A 48 4.58 14.56 17.70
N ILE A 49 4.28 15.77 17.22
CA ILE A 49 3.39 15.97 16.08
C ILE A 49 3.98 15.32 14.83
N GLN A 50 5.29 15.50 14.57
CA GLN A 50 5.93 14.89 13.41
C GLN A 50 5.87 13.36 13.44
N ILE A 51 6.12 12.75 14.60
CA ILE A 51 6.00 11.29 14.76
C ILE A 51 4.56 10.84 14.48
N PHE A 52 3.57 11.55 15.05
CA PHE A 52 2.16 11.24 14.82
C PHE A 52 1.77 11.35 13.34
N LEU A 53 2.19 12.40 12.65
CA LEU A 53 1.97 12.57 11.22
C LEU A 53 2.64 11.48 10.39
N ASN A 54 3.87 11.08 10.75
CA ASN A 54 4.55 9.96 10.09
C ASN A 54 3.77 8.64 10.27
N CYS A 55 3.22 8.38 11.45
CA CYS A 55 2.38 7.20 11.69
C CYS A 55 1.09 7.24 10.85
N LEU A 56 0.43 8.40 10.76
CA LEU A 56 -0.75 8.56 9.90
C LEU A 56 -0.41 8.33 8.42
N HIS A 57 0.72 8.88 7.96
CA HIS A 57 1.18 8.70 6.59
C HIS A 57 1.49 7.22 6.27
N LEU A 58 2.16 6.52 7.20
CA LEU A 58 2.42 5.08 7.07
C LEU A 58 1.12 4.28 6.98
N LYS A 59 0.13 4.61 7.82
CA LYS A 59 -1.18 3.96 7.79
C LYS A 59 -1.90 4.19 6.48
N LEU A 60 -1.96 5.43 6.00
CA LEU A 60 -2.61 5.76 4.73
C LEU A 60 -1.95 5.00 3.58
N ARG A 61 -0.62 5.01 3.51
CA ARG A 61 0.14 4.30 2.49
C ARG A 61 -0.11 2.79 2.54
N TRP A 62 -0.23 2.21 3.73
CA TRP A 62 -0.57 0.79 3.88
C TRP A 62 -1.96 0.50 3.30
N GLU A 63 -2.97 1.29 3.65
CA GLU A 63 -4.34 1.13 3.15
C GLU A 63 -4.41 1.29 1.62
N GLU A 64 -3.69 2.25 1.06
CA GLU A 64 -3.57 2.42 -0.40
C GLU A 64 -2.97 1.18 -1.06
N GLN A 65 -1.84 0.67 -0.54
CA GLN A 65 -1.19 -0.52 -1.08
C GLN A 65 -2.08 -1.76 -0.95
N GLU A 66 -2.76 -1.94 0.19
CA GLU A 66 -3.67 -3.05 0.40
C GLU A 66 -4.82 -3.05 -0.62
N ASN A 67 -5.40 -1.87 -0.90
CA ASN A 67 -6.43 -1.71 -1.91
C ASN A 67 -5.90 -2.01 -3.32
N GLU A 68 -4.73 -1.48 -3.69
CA GLU A 68 -4.09 -1.77 -4.98
C GLU A 68 -3.87 -3.27 -5.19
N TRP A 69 -3.38 -3.96 -4.16
CA TRP A 69 -3.17 -5.41 -4.21
C TRP A 69 -4.47 -6.19 -4.29
N SER A 70 -5.49 -5.77 -3.53
CA SER A 70 -6.82 -6.38 -3.56
C SER A 70 -7.44 -6.27 -4.95
N ASP A 71 -7.39 -5.09 -5.56
CA ASP A 71 -7.95 -4.87 -6.89
C ASP A 71 -7.16 -5.59 -7.97
N TRP A 72 -5.83 -5.59 -7.88
CA TRP A 72 -4.99 -6.37 -8.80
C TRP A 72 -5.30 -7.88 -8.72
N LEU A 73 -5.51 -8.43 -7.52
CA LEU A 73 -5.90 -9.84 -7.35
C LEU A 73 -7.29 -10.13 -7.92
N LYS A 74 -8.27 -9.22 -7.76
CA LYS A 74 -9.58 -9.35 -8.40
C LYS A 74 -9.45 -9.38 -9.92
N CYS A 75 -8.76 -8.41 -10.50
CA CYS A 75 -8.52 -8.36 -11.95
C CYS A 75 -7.75 -9.58 -12.49
N SER A 76 -6.93 -10.22 -11.65
CA SER A 76 -6.24 -11.47 -11.99
C SER A 76 -7.17 -12.68 -12.00
N ARG A 77 -8.19 -12.67 -11.13
CA ARG A 77 -9.17 -13.75 -10.98
C ARG A 77 -10.28 -13.69 -12.02
N ASP A 78 -10.70 -12.51 -12.44
CA ASP A 78 -11.87 -12.34 -13.30
C ASP A 78 -11.76 -13.06 -14.67
N PRO A 79 -10.61 -13.07 -15.38
CA PRO A 79 -10.46 -13.86 -16.60
C PRO A 79 -10.66 -15.36 -16.37
N VAL A 80 -10.18 -15.89 -15.24
CA VAL A 80 -10.33 -17.32 -14.87
C VAL A 80 -11.80 -17.64 -14.59
N ILE A 81 -12.51 -16.75 -13.90
CA ILE A 81 -13.96 -16.89 -13.68
C ILE A 81 -14.69 -16.89 -15.02
N LYS A 82 -14.33 -15.98 -15.93
CA LYS A 82 -14.93 -15.90 -17.26
C LYS A 82 -14.74 -17.20 -18.04
N VAL A 83 -13.53 -17.76 -18.07
CA VAL A 83 -13.26 -19.08 -18.69
C VAL A 83 -14.15 -20.15 -18.08
N LYS A 84 -14.25 -20.22 -16.75
CA LYS A 84 -15.09 -21.21 -16.08
C LYS A 84 -16.56 -21.09 -16.49
N ILE A 85 -17.09 -19.86 -16.54
CA ILE A 85 -18.47 -19.62 -16.97
C ILE A 85 -18.66 -20.05 -18.43
N LYS A 86 -17.73 -19.68 -19.32
CA LYS A 86 -17.81 -20.03 -20.75
C LYS A 86 -17.64 -21.52 -21.01
N LEU A 87 -16.82 -22.21 -20.22
CA LEU A 87 -16.71 -23.67 -20.28
C LEU A 87 -18.03 -24.34 -19.88
N MET A 88 -18.69 -23.86 -18.82
CA MET A 88 -19.99 -24.40 -18.41
C MET A 88 -21.08 -24.18 -19.48
N GLU A 89 -21.12 -22.99 -20.08
CA GLU A 89 -22.05 -22.69 -21.18
C GLU A 89 -21.78 -23.61 -22.38
N PHE A 90 -20.51 -23.78 -22.77
CA PHE A 90 -20.10 -24.69 -23.84
C PHE A 90 -20.51 -26.15 -23.54
N GLU A 91 -20.28 -26.63 -22.32
CA GLU A 91 -20.66 -28.00 -21.93
C GLU A 91 -22.18 -28.24 -21.97
N GLU A 92 -22.99 -27.19 -21.76
CA GLU A 92 -24.44 -27.23 -21.86
C GLU A 92 -24.88 -27.22 -23.33
N ASN A 93 -24.33 -26.32 -24.14
CA ASN A 93 -24.65 -26.20 -25.57
C ASN A 93 -24.24 -27.46 -26.34
N ARG A 94 -23.06 -28.03 -26.05
CA ARG A 94 -22.60 -29.31 -26.62
C ARG A 94 -23.58 -30.47 -26.41
N ARG A 95 -24.45 -30.43 -25.40
CA ARG A 95 -25.45 -31.50 -25.18
C ARG A 95 -26.72 -31.33 -25.99
N ASN A 96 -26.96 -30.12 -26.50
CA ASN A 96 -28.24 -29.72 -27.09
C ASN A 96 -28.11 -29.29 -28.56
N GLU A 97 -26.90 -28.95 -29.03
CA GLU A 97 -26.64 -28.41 -30.36
C GLU A 97 -26.15 -29.50 -31.33
N ASP A 98 -26.87 -29.67 -32.44
CA ASP A 98 -26.52 -30.61 -33.52
C ASP A 98 -25.82 -29.91 -34.70
N ASP A 99 -25.68 -28.57 -34.67
CA ASP A 99 -25.00 -27.79 -35.71
C ASP A 99 -23.48 -27.74 -35.48
N GLU A 100 -22.72 -28.37 -36.38
CA GLU A 100 -21.26 -28.44 -36.32
C GLU A 100 -20.56 -27.08 -36.54
N GLU A 101 -21.13 -26.18 -37.35
CA GLU A 101 -20.53 -24.85 -37.57
C GLU A 101 -20.71 -23.96 -36.35
N GLU A 102 -21.87 -24.06 -35.69
CA GLU A 102 -22.10 -23.38 -34.41
C GLU A 102 -21.16 -23.94 -33.33
N MET A 103 -21.00 -25.26 -33.26
CA MET A 103 -20.05 -25.91 -32.35
C MET A 103 -18.60 -25.45 -32.57
N LYS A 104 -18.14 -25.36 -33.82
CA LYS A 104 -16.79 -24.84 -34.14
C LYS A 104 -16.61 -23.39 -33.69
N SER A 105 -17.62 -22.55 -33.92
CA SER A 105 -17.60 -21.15 -33.46
C SER A 105 -17.49 -21.06 -31.93
N GLU A 106 -18.21 -21.91 -31.20
CA GLU A 106 -18.12 -21.97 -29.74
C GLU A 106 -16.75 -22.43 -29.23
N VAL A 107 -16.16 -23.46 -29.85
CA VAL A 107 -14.81 -23.93 -29.53
C VAL A 107 -13.79 -22.81 -29.74
N MET A 108 -13.82 -22.14 -30.89
CA MET A 108 -12.92 -21.00 -31.16
C MET A 108 -13.11 -19.86 -30.14
N PHE A 109 -14.35 -19.58 -29.76
CA PHE A 109 -14.65 -18.56 -28.75
C PHE A 109 -14.11 -18.95 -27.37
N LEU A 110 -14.31 -20.20 -26.95
CA LEU A 110 -13.80 -20.71 -25.68
C LEU A 110 -12.26 -20.72 -25.66
N HIS A 111 -11.62 -21.21 -26.72
CA HIS A 111 -10.17 -21.19 -26.90
C HIS A 111 -9.61 -19.78 -26.72
N LYS A 112 -10.20 -18.78 -27.40
CA LYS A 112 -9.81 -17.36 -27.26
C LYS A 112 -9.92 -16.86 -25.82
N ASN A 113 -10.97 -17.24 -25.07
CA ASN A 113 -11.11 -16.83 -23.68
C ASN A 113 -10.05 -17.50 -22.78
N ILE A 114 -9.72 -18.77 -23.05
CA ILE A 114 -8.67 -19.48 -22.31
C ILE A 114 -7.31 -18.83 -22.56
N GLN A 115 -6.97 -18.53 -23.82
CA GLN A 115 -5.74 -17.87 -24.20
C GLN A 115 -5.59 -16.51 -23.50
N ILE A 116 -6.63 -15.65 -23.56
CA ILE A 116 -6.61 -14.34 -22.89
C ILE A 116 -6.39 -14.50 -21.37
N SER A 117 -7.03 -15.49 -20.75
CA SER A 117 -6.86 -15.77 -19.33
C SER A 117 -5.45 -16.27 -19.01
N TYR A 118 -4.90 -17.15 -19.84
CA TYR A 118 -3.54 -17.67 -19.70
C TYR A 118 -2.50 -16.56 -19.81
N ASP A 119 -2.56 -15.75 -20.86
CA ASP A 119 -1.64 -14.62 -21.07
C ASP A 119 -1.67 -13.67 -19.86
N LYS A 120 -2.88 -13.39 -19.34
CA LYS A 120 -3.02 -12.54 -18.16
C LYS A 120 -2.38 -13.16 -16.91
N LEU A 121 -2.48 -14.47 -16.73
CA LEU A 121 -1.82 -15.18 -15.64
C LEU A 121 -0.30 -15.17 -15.78
N VAL A 122 0.24 -15.27 -17.00
CA VAL A 122 1.67 -15.15 -17.28
C VAL A 122 2.19 -13.75 -16.91
N ASP A 123 1.54 -12.69 -17.39
CA ASP A 123 1.90 -11.31 -17.04
C ASP A 123 1.93 -11.10 -15.52
N ASN A 124 0.91 -11.62 -14.84
CA ASN A 124 0.80 -11.52 -13.40
C ASN A 124 1.89 -12.33 -12.67
N PHE A 125 2.26 -13.50 -13.20
CA PHE A 125 3.35 -14.31 -12.67
C PHE A 125 4.69 -13.58 -12.78
N GLU A 126 4.99 -13.00 -13.95
CA GLU A 126 6.20 -12.23 -14.20
C GLU A 126 6.30 -11.01 -13.28
N LYS A 127 5.19 -10.28 -13.10
CA LYS A 127 5.12 -9.18 -12.13
C LYS A 127 5.48 -9.66 -10.72
N LEU A 128 4.99 -10.83 -10.29
CA LEU A 128 5.34 -11.40 -8.98
C LEU A 128 6.81 -11.83 -8.91
N VAL A 129 7.42 -12.27 -10.03
CA VAL A 129 8.86 -12.60 -10.07
C VAL A 129 9.66 -11.35 -9.74
N MET A 130 9.42 -10.26 -10.46
CA MET A 130 10.09 -8.97 -10.24
C MET A 130 9.92 -8.48 -8.79
N LEU A 131 8.73 -8.61 -8.22
CA LEU A 131 8.48 -8.19 -6.84
C LEU A 131 9.18 -9.09 -5.83
N SER A 132 9.30 -10.39 -6.12
CA SER A 132 10.01 -11.35 -5.25
C SER A 132 11.53 -11.19 -5.26
N GLU A 133 12.08 -10.48 -6.25
CA GLU A 133 13.49 -10.07 -6.28
C GLU A 133 13.72 -8.78 -5.49
N LYS A 134 12.71 -7.91 -5.44
CA LYS A 134 12.77 -6.61 -4.76
C LYS A 134 12.59 -6.70 -3.25
N TYR A 135 11.71 -7.58 -2.77
CA TYR A 135 11.35 -7.67 -1.35
C TYR A 135 11.98 -8.90 -0.68
N GLU A 136 12.50 -8.69 0.53
CA GLU A 136 13.15 -9.74 1.33
C GLU A 136 12.14 -10.77 1.85
N ASP A 137 11.01 -10.32 2.39
CA ASP A 137 9.88 -11.18 2.73
C ASP A 137 8.98 -11.41 1.50
N LYS A 138 9.22 -12.54 0.83
CA LYS A 138 8.56 -12.92 -0.41
C LYS A 138 7.68 -14.16 -0.29
N LEU A 139 7.44 -14.66 0.92
CA LEU A 139 6.68 -15.91 1.12
C LEU A 139 5.27 -15.79 0.52
N PHE A 140 4.58 -14.69 0.81
CA PHE A 140 3.26 -14.41 0.27
C PHE A 140 3.25 -14.36 -1.27
N LEU A 141 4.25 -13.71 -1.88
CA LEU A 141 4.40 -13.65 -3.34
C LEU A 141 4.59 -15.04 -3.93
N LYS A 142 5.38 -15.91 -3.29
CA LYS A 142 5.61 -17.30 -3.73
C LYS A 142 4.33 -18.15 -3.66
N ILE A 143 3.47 -17.92 -2.65
CA ILE A 143 2.17 -18.59 -2.54
C ILE A 143 1.26 -18.21 -3.71
N ILE A 144 1.20 -16.93 -4.06
CA ILE A 144 0.40 -16.47 -5.21
C ILE A 144 0.97 -17.04 -6.50
N GLN A 145 2.29 -16.98 -6.69
CA GLN A 145 2.96 -17.56 -7.86
C GLN A 145 2.60 -19.03 -8.06
N LYS A 146 2.67 -19.84 -7.00
CA LYS A 146 2.28 -21.25 -7.06
C LYS A 146 0.81 -21.43 -7.47
N SER A 147 -0.08 -20.60 -6.93
CA SER A 147 -1.50 -20.63 -7.28
C SER A 147 -1.73 -20.29 -8.76
N ILE A 148 -1.08 -19.23 -9.25
CA ILE A 148 -1.13 -18.82 -10.66
C ILE A 148 -0.60 -19.93 -11.56
N SER A 149 0.58 -20.49 -11.28
CA SER A 149 1.14 -21.60 -12.06
C SER A 149 0.19 -22.78 -12.11
N THR A 150 -0.44 -23.14 -10.98
CA THR A 150 -1.39 -24.25 -10.93
C THR A 150 -2.59 -24.02 -11.85
N VAL A 151 -3.13 -22.80 -11.86
CA VAL A 151 -4.26 -22.45 -12.73
C VAL A 151 -3.81 -22.39 -14.20
N ALA A 152 -2.67 -21.77 -14.48
CA ALA A 152 -2.13 -21.68 -15.84
C ALA A 152 -1.89 -23.07 -16.44
N THR A 153 -1.36 -24.04 -15.67
CA THR A 153 -1.22 -25.43 -16.13
C THR A 153 -2.56 -26.07 -16.47
N LYS A 154 -3.60 -25.82 -15.69
CA LYS A 154 -4.95 -26.31 -16.00
C LYS A 154 -5.52 -25.69 -17.28
N LEU A 155 -5.24 -24.41 -17.51
CA LEU A 155 -5.65 -23.74 -18.76
C LEU A 155 -4.91 -24.31 -19.97
N CYS A 156 -3.62 -24.65 -19.85
CA CYS A 156 -2.88 -25.34 -20.91
C CYS A 156 -3.53 -26.69 -21.25
N ILE A 157 -3.78 -27.52 -20.24
CA ILE A 157 -4.43 -28.83 -20.44
C ILE A 157 -5.80 -28.65 -21.12
N LEU A 158 -6.58 -27.65 -20.69
CA LEU A 158 -7.88 -27.37 -21.30
C LEU A 158 -7.77 -26.88 -22.76
N MET A 159 -6.72 -26.14 -23.13
CA MET A 159 -6.47 -25.78 -24.54
C MET A 159 -6.13 -27.02 -25.35
N ASP A 160 -5.23 -27.87 -24.85
CA ASP A 160 -4.85 -29.12 -25.54
C ASP A 160 -6.09 -30.02 -25.75
N GLU A 161 -6.95 -30.16 -24.74
CA GLU A 161 -8.20 -30.92 -24.84
C GLU A 161 -9.21 -30.33 -25.84
N LEU A 162 -9.25 -29.00 -25.99
CA LEU A 162 -10.10 -28.35 -26.99
C LEU A 162 -9.56 -28.48 -28.40
N ASP A 163 -8.24 -28.40 -28.57
CA ASP A 163 -7.58 -28.60 -29.86
C ASP A 163 -7.83 -30.03 -30.37
N ASP A 164 -7.71 -31.03 -29.50
CA ASP A 164 -8.04 -32.42 -29.84
C ASP A 164 -9.52 -32.57 -30.26
N PHE A 165 -10.43 -31.90 -29.55
CA PHE A 165 -11.86 -31.90 -29.89
C PHE A 165 -12.16 -31.21 -31.24
N GLU A 166 -11.49 -30.10 -31.57
CA GLU A 166 -11.64 -29.42 -32.86
C GLU A 166 -11.15 -30.30 -34.03
N VAL A 167 -10.07 -31.06 -33.81
CA VAL A 167 -9.56 -32.04 -34.79
C VAL A 167 -10.57 -33.16 -35.01
N GLU A 168 -11.18 -33.70 -33.95
CA GLU A 168 -12.24 -34.72 -34.07
C GLU A 168 -13.43 -34.21 -34.89
N LEU A 169 -13.91 -32.98 -34.64
CA LEU A 169 -14.97 -32.35 -35.42
C LEU A 169 -14.61 -32.17 -36.90
N THR A 170 -13.33 -32.02 -37.22
CA THR A 170 -12.86 -31.82 -38.59
C THR A 170 -12.66 -33.14 -39.35
N LEU A 171 -12.39 -34.25 -38.64
CA LEU A 171 -12.16 -35.58 -39.21
C LEU A 171 -13.45 -36.40 -39.46
N LEU A 172 -14.61 -35.91 -39.00
CA LEU A 172 -15.93 -36.50 -39.26
C LEU A 172 -16.50 -36.18 -40.66
N ILE A 173 -15.77 -35.41 -41.48
CA ILE A 173 -16.06 -35.05 -42.88
C ILE A 173 -15.40 -36.04 -43.84
#